data_AF-A0A8C8U6H9-F1
#
_entry.id   AF-A0A8C8U6H9-F1
#
_cell.length_a   1.000
_cell.length_b   1.000
_cell.length_c   1.000
_cell.angle_alpha   90.00
_cell.angle_beta   90.00
_cell.angle_gamma   90.00
#
_symmetry.space_group_name_H-M   'P 1'
#
loop_
_entity.id
_entity.type
_entity.pdbx_description
1 polymer ?
#
loop_
_entity_poly.entity_id
_entity_poly.type
_entity_poly.pdbx_seq_one_letter_code
_entity_poly.pdbx_strand_id
1 'polypeptide(L)'
;MQALLVVIAWMVSSVSSASYTASTLPDIADEDFIKKCVQIHNQFRSKVNPTAKNMLYMSWDPALARIAKAWAKSCRFAHNPQLKSRLHPNFTVVGENIWTGSLFLFSASAAISDWYNEIEYYDFSTMRCTKVCGHYTQVVWADSYKVGCAVQFCPNGAHFICNYGPGGNYPTRPYKRGTTCSDCPEDDRCLNNLCINPQRDAVSRYYSVDYPEWPIYLRNRYTSLFLIVKSVLLILSVIITILVKHKYPNLVLVD
;
A
#
# COMPACT_ATOMS: atom_id res chain seq x y z
N MET A 1 37.71 36.66 34.38
CA MET A 1 38.03 35.56 33.45
C MET A 1 36.89 34.57 33.51
N GLN A 2 35.80 34.79 32.77
CA GLN A 2 35.48 34.20 31.46
C GLN A 2 35.35 32.67 31.46
N ALA A 3 34.08 32.20 31.46
CA ALA A 3 33.46 31.07 30.71
C ALA A 3 32.29 30.51 31.56
N LEU A 4 31.01 30.79 31.23
CA LEU A 4 30.07 29.96 30.42
C LEU A 4 30.09 28.46 30.79
N LEU A 5 29.02 27.66 30.97
CA LEU A 5 27.56 27.73 30.86
C LEU A 5 27.05 26.30 31.23
N VAL A 6 25.84 26.19 31.80
CA VAL A 6 24.83 25.10 31.59
C VAL A 6 25.19 23.68 32.05
N VAL A 7 24.47 23.13 33.05
CA VAL A 7 23.51 22.00 32.91
C VAL A 7 22.66 21.86 34.20
N ILE A 8 21.58 22.64 34.37
CA ILE A 8 20.46 22.23 35.24
C ILE A 8 19.15 22.61 34.53
N ALA A 9 18.71 21.76 33.60
CA ALA A 9 17.32 21.70 33.13
C ALA A 9 17.11 20.45 32.23
N TRP A 10 17.42 19.26 32.73
CA TRP A 10 17.01 18.00 32.06
C TRP A 10 16.45 17.01 33.08
N MET A 11 15.46 17.46 33.87
CA MET A 11 14.67 16.63 34.78
C MET A 11 13.16 16.70 34.50
N VAL A 12 12.75 17.19 33.33
CA VAL A 12 11.43 16.88 32.75
C VAL A 12 11.59 16.83 31.22
N SER A 13 12.29 15.82 30.75
CA SER A 13 11.91 15.23 29.47
C SER A 13 11.22 13.94 29.81
N SER A 14 9.97 14.06 30.30
CA SER A 14 8.94 13.20 29.77
C SER A 14 9.13 13.27 28.26
N VAL A 15 9.84 12.27 27.72
CA VAL A 15 9.62 11.85 26.36
C VAL A 15 8.18 11.39 26.41
N SER A 16 7.28 12.36 26.26
CA SER A 16 6.02 12.18 25.61
C SER A 16 6.41 11.62 24.26
N SER A 17 6.64 10.31 24.24
CA SER A 17 6.26 9.47 23.14
C SER A 17 4.77 9.73 23.03
N ALA A 18 4.39 10.87 22.44
CA ALA A 18 3.13 11.02 21.79
C ALA A 18 3.16 9.86 20.81
N SER A 19 2.58 8.75 21.24
CA SER A 19 2.36 7.57 20.44
C SER A 19 1.79 8.13 19.15
N TYR A 20 2.56 7.97 18.06
CA TYR A 20 2.19 8.44 16.74
C TYR A 20 0.68 8.26 16.59
N THR A 21 -0.03 9.34 16.29
CA THR A 21 -1.46 9.27 15.99
C THR A 21 -1.64 8.08 15.06
N ALA A 22 -2.33 7.04 15.54
CA ALA A 22 -2.59 5.87 14.74
C ALA A 22 -3.19 6.40 13.43
N SER A 23 -2.47 6.21 12.34
CA SER A 23 -2.85 6.71 11.02
C SER A 23 -4.29 6.28 10.78
N THR A 24 -5.21 7.23 10.58
CA THR A 24 -6.64 7.02 10.30
C THR A 24 -6.91 6.27 8.99
N LEU A 25 -5.86 5.86 8.28
CA LEU A 25 -5.93 5.08 7.06
C LEU A 25 -6.20 3.59 7.36
N PRO A 26 -7.06 2.93 6.58
CA PRO A 26 -7.38 1.52 6.78
C PRO A 26 -6.19 0.60 6.50
N ASP A 27 -6.12 -0.51 7.25
CA ASP A 27 -5.19 -1.60 6.96
C ASP A 27 -5.71 -2.47 5.80
N ILE A 28 -4.80 -3.21 5.16
CA ILE A 28 -5.15 -4.15 4.07
C ILE A 28 -6.07 -5.30 4.50
N ALA A 29 -6.20 -5.56 5.80
CA ALA A 29 -7.13 -6.54 6.38
C ALA A 29 -8.46 -5.93 6.84
N ASP A 30 -8.64 -4.60 6.73
CA ASP A 30 -9.89 -3.93 7.08
C ASP A 30 -11.01 -4.34 6.11
N GLU A 31 -12.08 -4.95 6.63
CA GLU A 31 -13.14 -5.52 5.79
C GLU A 31 -13.88 -4.45 4.97
N ASP A 32 -14.09 -3.26 5.53
CA ASP A 32 -14.84 -2.21 4.85
C ASP A 32 -14.01 -1.60 3.73
N PHE A 33 -12.70 -1.44 3.94
CA PHE A 33 -11.75 -1.06 2.90
C PHE A 33 -11.70 -2.10 1.77
N ILE A 34 -11.62 -3.39 2.10
CA ILE A 34 -11.64 -4.48 1.11
C ILE A 34 -12.94 -4.44 0.30
N LYS A 35 -14.08 -4.42 0.98
CA LYS A 35 -15.42 -4.36 0.35
C LYS A 35 -15.51 -3.12 -0.54
N LYS A 36 -15.09 -1.96 -0.06
CA LYS A 36 -15.13 -0.69 -0.80
C LYS A 36 -14.31 -0.77 -2.08
N CYS A 37 -13.05 -1.21 -1.99
CA CYS A 37 -12.18 -1.37 -3.16
C CYS A 37 -12.85 -2.26 -4.23
N VAL A 38 -13.30 -3.45 -3.85
CA VAL A 38 -13.93 -4.40 -4.79
C VAL A 38 -15.24 -3.85 -5.36
N GLN A 39 -16.10 -3.26 -4.53
CA GLN A 39 -17.39 -2.73 -4.94
C GLN A 39 -17.25 -1.62 -5.98
N ILE A 40 -16.35 -0.66 -5.77
CA ILE A 40 -16.19 0.48 -6.69
C ILE A 40 -15.61 0.03 -8.03
N HIS A 41 -14.60 -0.86 -8.03
CA HIS A 41 -14.08 -1.44 -9.27
C HIS A 41 -15.20 -2.13 -10.06
N ASN A 42 -15.96 -3.01 -9.42
CA ASN A 42 -17.05 -3.72 -10.11
C ASN A 42 -18.19 -2.78 -10.54
N GLN A 43 -18.49 -1.73 -9.78
CA GLN A 43 -19.44 -0.70 -10.20
C GLN A 43 -19.00 -0.05 -11.51
N PHE A 44 -17.73 0.35 -11.63
CA PHE A 44 -17.21 0.94 -12.87
C PHE A 44 -17.16 -0.07 -14.01
N ARG A 45 -16.68 -1.29 -13.76
CA ARG A 45 -16.63 -2.39 -14.74
C ARG A 45 -18.01 -2.74 -15.30
N SER A 46 -19.05 -2.72 -14.47
CA SER A 46 -20.43 -3.04 -14.87
C SER A 46 -21.12 -1.95 -15.72
N LYS A 47 -20.58 -0.73 -15.73
CA LYS A 47 -21.19 0.47 -16.34
C LYS A 47 -20.38 1.03 -17.51
N VAL A 48 -19.42 0.26 -18.02
CA VAL A 48 -18.58 0.69 -19.15
C VAL A 48 -19.43 0.98 -20.40
N ASN A 49 -19.00 1.98 -21.15
CA ASN A 49 -19.56 2.34 -22.45
C ASN A 49 -18.42 2.50 -23.46
N PRO A 50 -18.38 1.74 -24.57
CA PRO A 50 -19.37 0.73 -24.99
C PRO A 50 -19.46 -0.49 -24.05
N THR A 51 -20.55 -1.23 -24.11
CA THR A 51 -20.75 -2.43 -23.28
C THR A 51 -19.69 -3.49 -23.56
N ALA A 52 -19.29 -4.21 -22.52
CA ALA A 52 -18.28 -5.25 -22.58
C ALA A 52 -18.92 -6.65 -22.60
N LYS A 53 -18.53 -7.48 -23.56
CA LYS A 53 -19.03 -8.87 -23.65
C LYS A 53 -18.31 -9.86 -22.74
N ASN A 54 -17.10 -9.53 -22.28
CA ASN A 54 -16.20 -10.44 -21.56
C ASN A 54 -15.66 -9.89 -20.22
N MET A 55 -16.34 -8.92 -19.61
CA MET A 55 -15.84 -8.28 -18.39
C MET A 55 -15.90 -9.23 -17.19
N LEU A 56 -14.75 -9.67 -16.67
CA LEU A 56 -14.72 -10.53 -15.50
C LEU A 56 -15.09 -9.76 -14.23
N TYR A 57 -15.78 -10.43 -13.31
CA TYR A 57 -15.94 -9.93 -11.95
C TYR A 57 -14.58 -9.84 -11.24
N MET A 58 -14.36 -8.74 -10.53
CA MET A 58 -13.14 -8.51 -9.78
C MET A 58 -13.35 -8.89 -8.30
N SER A 59 -12.47 -9.71 -7.75
CA SER A 59 -12.49 -10.13 -6.35
C SER A 59 -11.19 -9.76 -5.64
N TRP A 60 -11.22 -9.71 -4.31
CA TRP A 60 -10.05 -9.36 -3.52
C TRP A 60 -9.00 -10.48 -3.53
N ASP A 61 -7.73 -10.09 -3.58
CA ASP A 61 -6.59 -10.97 -3.41
C ASP A 61 -5.65 -10.42 -2.32
N PRO A 62 -5.51 -11.12 -1.18
CA PRO A 62 -4.67 -10.66 -0.08
C PRO A 62 -3.17 -10.69 -0.40
N ALA A 63 -2.70 -11.50 -1.35
CA ALA A 63 -1.31 -11.49 -1.77
C ALA A 63 -1.01 -10.25 -2.62
N LEU A 64 -1.91 -9.85 -3.52
CA LEU A 64 -1.80 -8.56 -4.23
C LEU A 64 -1.81 -7.37 -3.24
N ALA A 65 -2.64 -7.41 -2.19
CA ALA A 65 -2.68 -6.35 -1.19
C ALA A 65 -1.38 -6.26 -0.37
N ARG A 66 -0.75 -7.40 -0.08
CA ARG A 66 0.59 -7.44 0.54
C ARG A 66 1.67 -6.87 -0.38
N ILE A 67 1.62 -7.16 -1.68
CA ILE A 67 2.52 -6.57 -2.67
C ILE A 67 2.36 -5.05 -2.70
N ALA A 68 1.12 -4.56 -2.78
CA ALA A 68 0.79 -3.14 -2.76
C ALA A 68 1.28 -2.47 -1.46
N LYS A 69 1.04 -3.09 -0.30
CA LYS A 69 1.49 -2.58 1.01
C LYS A 69 3.01 -2.51 1.10
N ALA A 70 3.72 -3.50 0.59
CA ALA A 70 5.18 -3.51 0.58
C ALA A 70 5.73 -2.37 -0.27
N TRP A 71 5.14 -2.12 -1.45
CA TRP A 71 5.58 -1.05 -2.34
C TRP A 71 5.18 0.34 -1.85
N ALA A 72 3.98 0.51 -1.30
CA ALA A 72 3.47 1.80 -0.81
C ALA A 72 4.34 2.38 0.32
N LYS A 73 5.00 1.53 1.12
CA LYS A 73 5.99 1.94 2.14
C LYS A 73 7.18 2.71 1.58
N SER A 74 7.48 2.56 0.29
CA SER A 74 8.55 3.31 -0.35
C SER A 74 8.21 4.80 -0.48
N CYS A 75 6.92 5.18 -0.43
CA CYS A 75 6.45 6.54 -0.63
C CYS A 75 6.93 7.18 -1.94
N ARG A 76 7.11 6.36 -2.99
CA ARG A 76 7.57 6.80 -4.31
C ARG A 76 6.40 6.79 -5.28
N PHE A 77 6.16 7.93 -5.93
CA PHE A 77 5.23 8.00 -7.05
C PHE A 77 5.88 7.42 -8.33
N ALA A 78 6.14 6.11 -8.29
CA ALA A 78 6.73 5.33 -9.37
C ALA A 78 6.22 3.89 -9.28
N HIS A 79 6.11 3.21 -10.41
CA HIS A 79 5.69 1.81 -10.42
C HIS A 79 6.69 0.88 -9.76
N ASN A 80 6.18 -0.20 -9.16
CA ASN A 80 7.01 -1.26 -8.60
C ASN A 80 7.87 -1.89 -9.73
N PRO A 81 9.22 -1.86 -9.63
CA PRO A 81 10.08 -2.38 -10.70
C PRO A 81 9.98 -3.90 -10.88
N GLN A 82 9.39 -4.61 -9.91
CA GLN A 82 9.27 -6.08 -9.91
C GLN A 82 7.94 -6.61 -10.46
N LEU A 83 7.05 -5.76 -11.00
CA LEU A 83 5.73 -6.18 -11.51
C LEU A 83 5.78 -7.28 -12.59
N LYS A 84 6.93 -7.43 -13.27
CA LYS A 84 7.18 -8.47 -14.29
C LYS A 84 7.99 -9.67 -13.78
N SER A 85 8.39 -9.66 -12.51
CA SER A 85 9.26 -10.68 -11.89
C SER A 85 8.48 -11.75 -11.13
N ARG A 86 7.20 -12.00 -11.51
CA ARG A 86 6.31 -12.98 -10.87
C ARG A 86 6.20 -12.80 -9.34
N LEU A 87 5.77 -11.62 -8.91
CA LEU A 87 5.52 -11.31 -7.49
C LEU A 87 4.38 -12.14 -6.88
N HIS A 88 3.48 -12.66 -7.72
CA HIS A 88 2.36 -13.48 -7.32
C HIS A 88 2.48 -14.90 -7.90
N PRO A 89 2.21 -15.98 -7.14
CA PRO A 89 2.40 -17.35 -7.61
C PRO A 89 1.60 -17.67 -8.87
N ASN A 90 0.40 -17.09 -8.99
CA ASN A 90 -0.56 -17.37 -10.06
C ASN A 90 -0.53 -16.34 -11.21
N PHE A 91 0.21 -15.23 -11.07
CA PHE A 91 0.26 -14.17 -12.09
C PHE A 91 1.70 -13.84 -12.48
N THR A 92 2.04 -14.10 -13.74
CA THR A 92 3.37 -13.77 -14.30
C THR A 92 3.62 -12.28 -14.30
N VAL A 93 2.60 -11.49 -14.63
CA VAL A 93 2.62 -10.02 -14.63
C VAL A 93 1.51 -9.52 -13.70
N VAL A 94 1.87 -8.56 -12.85
CA VAL A 94 0.95 -7.85 -11.96
C VAL A 94 0.78 -6.42 -12.48
N GLY A 95 -0.47 -5.96 -12.58
CA GLY A 95 -0.79 -4.58 -12.92
C GLY A 95 -0.68 -3.68 -11.70
N GLU A 96 -0.63 -2.36 -11.88
CA GLU A 96 -0.56 -1.42 -10.77
C GLU A 96 -1.17 -0.06 -11.14
N ASN A 97 -2.00 0.46 -10.24
CA ASN A 97 -2.39 1.87 -10.23
C ASN A 97 -1.88 2.52 -8.95
N ILE A 98 -1.48 3.79 -9.06
CA ILE A 98 -0.96 4.59 -7.94
C ILE A 98 -1.76 5.89 -7.88
N TRP A 99 -2.18 6.27 -6.68
CA TRP A 99 -2.80 7.55 -6.38
C TRP A 99 -2.03 8.18 -5.22
N THR A 100 -1.75 9.48 -5.30
CA THR A 100 -1.15 10.24 -4.20
C THR A 100 -1.85 11.57 -4.09
N GLY A 101 -2.21 11.93 -2.87
CA GLY A 101 -2.89 13.18 -2.60
C GLY A 101 -2.92 13.49 -1.11
N SER A 102 -3.54 14.62 -0.76
CA SER A 102 -3.67 15.00 0.64
C SER A 102 -4.47 13.94 1.42
N LEU A 103 -4.12 13.75 2.70
CA LEU A 103 -4.81 12.79 3.56
C LEU A 103 -6.32 13.08 3.67
N PHE A 104 -6.70 14.36 3.67
CA PHE A 104 -8.09 14.80 3.78
C PHE A 104 -8.95 14.47 2.54
N LEU A 105 -8.34 14.37 1.36
CA LEU A 105 -9.04 14.00 0.13
C LEU A 105 -9.12 12.49 -0.08
N PHE A 106 -8.37 11.72 0.70
CA PHE A 106 -8.28 10.29 0.48
C PHE A 106 -9.55 9.56 0.96
N SER A 107 -10.13 8.83 0.02
CA SER A 107 -10.88 7.61 0.28
C SER A 107 -10.61 6.64 -0.86
N ALA A 108 -10.78 5.33 -0.64
CA ALA A 108 -10.70 4.36 -1.73
C ALA A 108 -11.67 4.72 -2.88
N SER A 109 -12.84 5.26 -2.54
CA SER A 109 -13.82 5.77 -3.53
C SER A 109 -13.28 6.91 -4.37
N ALA A 110 -12.73 7.94 -3.73
CA ALA A 110 -12.18 9.08 -4.45
C ALA A 110 -11.02 8.65 -5.35
N ALA A 111 -10.05 7.90 -4.82
CA ALA A 111 -8.88 7.49 -5.58
C ALA A 111 -9.21 6.59 -6.79
N ILE A 112 -10.11 5.60 -6.63
CA ILE A 112 -10.52 4.73 -7.74
C ILE A 112 -11.39 5.50 -8.74
N SER A 113 -12.19 6.48 -8.28
CA SER A 113 -12.97 7.34 -9.17
C SER A 113 -12.06 8.26 -9.99
N ASP A 114 -11.02 8.83 -9.39
CA ASP A 114 -10.01 9.64 -10.09
C ASP A 114 -9.33 8.83 -11.20
N TRP A 115 -8.95 7.59 -10.92
CA TRP A 115 -8.42 6.68 -11.93
C TRP A 115 -9.42 6.41 -13.04
N TYR A 116 -10.69 6.16 -12.71
CA TYR A 116 -11.73 5.89 -13.70
C TYR A 116 -12.03 7.12 -14.57
N ASN A 117 -12.01 8.33 -14.00
CA ASN A 117 -12.33 9.58 -14.68
C ASN A 117 -11.37 9.92 -15.83
N GLU A 118 -10.22 9.24 -15.93
CA GLU A 118 -9.37 9.30 -17.12
C GLU A 118 -10.09 8.83 -18.42
N ILE A 119 -11.25 8.17 -18.30
CA ILE A 119 -12.15 7.88 -19.43
C ILE A 119 -12.47 9.13 -20.26
N GLU A 120 -12.50 10.32 -19.67
CA GLU A 120 -12.70 11.60 -20.37
C GLU A 120 -11.65 11.87 -21.44
N TYR A 121 -10.46 11.26 -21.32
CA TYR A 121 -9.33 11.43 -22.22
C TYR A 121 -9.13 10.23 -23.16
N TYR A 122 -9.94 9.19 -23.04
CA TYR A 122 -9.78 7.92 -23.75
C TYR A 122 -10.89 7.68 -24.79
N ASP A 123 -10.51 7.55 -26.05
CA ASP A 123 -11.40 7.10 -27.12
C ASP A 123 -11.28 5.58 -27.31
N PHE A 124 -12.33 4.85 -26.97
CA PHE A 124 -12.38 3.39 -27.08
C PHE A 124 -12.27 2.87 -28.53
N SER A 125 -12.82 3.61 -29.50
CA SER A 125 -12.85 3.18 -30.90
C SER A 125 -11.45 3.23 -31.50
N THR A 126 -10.72 4.32 -31.24
CA THR A 126 -9.37 4.56 -31.77
C THR A 126 -8.24 4.13 -30.83
N MET A 127 -8.55 3.78 -29.58
CA MET A 127 -7.59 3.56 -28.48
C MET A 127 -6.72 4.78 -28.18
N ARG A 128 -7.11 5.96 -28.67
CA ARG A 128 -6.34 7.19 -28.48
C ARG A 128 -6.54 7.71 -27.06
N CYS A 129 -5.43 7.99 -26.40
CA CYS A 129 -5.40 8.72 -25.13
C CYS A 129 -4.86 10.13 -25.37
N THR A 130 -5.56 11.15 -24.88
CA THR A 130 -5.14 12.56 -25.03
C THR A 130 -4.32 13.08 -23.84
N LYS A 131 -4.32 12.36 -22.72
CA LYS A 131 -3.53 12.66 -21.51
C LYS A 131 -2.98 11.35 -20.89
N VAL A 132 -3.40 11.03 -19.67
CA VAL A 132 -3.16 9.76 -18.99
C VAL A 132 -4.47 9.00 -18.99
N CYS A 133 -4.43 7.73 -19.39
CA CYS A 133 -5.60 6.84 -19.44
C CYS A 133 -5.32 5.45 -18.88
N GLY A 134 -4.07 5.20 -18.45
CA GLY A 134 -3.60 3.89 -18.02
C GLY A 134 -4.26 3.42 -16.73
N HIS A 135 -4.65 4.35 -15.85
CA HIS A 135 -5.35 3.98 -14.64
C HIS A 135 -6.78 3.56 -14.95
N TYR A 136 -7.48 4.31 -15.81
CA TYR A 136 -8.80 3.94 -16.29
C TYR A 136 -8.77 2.57 -16.97
N THR A 137 -7.90 2.37 -17.97
CA THR A 137 -7.86 1.10 -18.72
C THR A 137 -7.57 -0.10 -17.82
N GLN A 138 -6.75 0.07 -16.77
CA GLN A 138 -6.50 -0.99 -15.80
C GLN A 138 -7.73 -1.28 -14.90
N VAL A 139 -8.45 -0.25 -14.43
CA VAL A 139 -9.69 -0.43 -13.64
C VAL A 139 -10.71 -1.26 -14.43
N VAL A 140 -10.84 -0.98 -15.72
CA VAL A 140 -11.79 -1.66 -16.63
C VAL A 140 -11.16 -2.77 -17.47
N TRP A 141 -9.99 -3.29 -17.08
CA TRP A 141 -9.33 -4.36 -17.84
C TRP A 141 -10.08 -5.67 -17.67
N ALA A 142 -10.72 -6.19 -18.72
CA ALA A 142 -11.62 -7.34 -18.67
C ALA A 142 -10.97 -8.56 -17.99
N ASP A 143 -9.73 -8.86 -18.36
CA ASP A 143 -9.04 -10.06 -17.89
C ASP A 143 -8.46 -9.93 -16.47
N SER A 144 -8.37 -8.71 -15.91
CA SER A 144 -7.91 -8.50 -14.53
C SER A 144 -9.05 -8.77 -13.55
N TYR A 145 -9.04 -9.94 -12.91
CA TYR A 145 -10.12 -10.44 -12.04
C TYR A 145 -9.76 -10.49 -10.55
N LYS A 146 -8.49 -10.26 -10.19
CA LYS A 146 -8.03 -10.07 -8.80
C LYS A 146 -7.51 -8.67 -8.60
N VAL A 147 -7.81 -8.08 -7.44
CA VAL A 147 -7.25 -6.80 -6.99
C VAL A 147 -6.86 -6.87 -5.52
N GLY A 148 -5.75 -6.22 -5.18
CA GLY A 148 -5.37 -6.01 -3.80
C GLY A 148 -4.73 -4.63 -3.65
N CYS A 149 -5.20 -3.87 -2.67
CA CYS A 149 -4.82 -2.48 -2.48
C CYS A 149 -4.23 -2.22 -1.09
N ALA A 150 -3.47 -1.15 -0.98
CA ALA A 150 -2.94 -0.65 0.27
C ALA A 150 -2.82 0.88 0.22
N VAL A 151 -2.93 1.51 1.38
CA VAL A 151 -2.64 2.94 1.54
C VAL A 151 -1.58 3.12 2.61
N GLN A 152 -0.62 4.01 2.34
CA GLN A 152 0.46 4.38 3.25
C GLN A 152 0.39 5.89 3.50
N PHE A 153 0.54 6.30 4.76
CA PHE A 153 0.81 7.69 5.07
C PHE A 153 2.28 8.02 4.74
N CYS A 154 2.48 9.00 3.88
CA CYS A 154 3.78 9.46 3.37
C CYS A 154 3.92 10.98 3.61
N PRO A 155 5.12 11.56 3.49
CA PRO A 155 5.32 13.00 3.70
C PRO A 155 4.38 13.90 2.89
N ASN A 156 3.96 13.44 1.71
CA ASN A 156 3.06 14.17 0.79
C ASN A 156 1.56 13.83 0.97
N GLY A 157 1.20 13.08 2.01
CA GLY A 157 -0.19 12.69 2.30
C GLY A 157 -0.44 11.19 2.16
N ALA A 158 -1.61 10.82 1.68
CA ALA A 158 -2.00 9.42 1.46
C ALA A 158 -1.45 8.92 0.12
N HIS A 159 -0.81 7.76 0.15
CA HIS A 159 -0.24 7.09 -1.01
C HIS A 159 -0.91 5.73 -1.17
N PHE A 160 -1.81 5.63 -2.15
CA PHE A 160 -2.70 4.49 -2.37
C PHE A 160 -2.30 3.73 -3.62
N ILE A 161 -2.12 2.41 -3.49
CA ILE A 161 -1.70 1.52 -4.56
C ILE A 161 -2.68 0.37 -4.64
N CYS A 162 -3.12 0.03 -5.85
CA CYS A 162 -3.82 -1.22 -6.14
C CYS A 162 -3.01 -2.02 -7.15
N ASN A 163 -2.78 -3.31 -6.84
CA ASN A 163 -2.21 -4.27 -7.77
C ASN A 163 -3.30 -5.17 -8.36
N TYR A 164 -3.14 -5.54 -9.63
CA TYR A 164 -4.15 -6.28 -10.41
C TYR A 164 -3.58 -7.59 -10.95
N GLY A 165 -4.39 -8.65 -10.91
CA GLY A 165 -4.02 -9.99 -11.32
C GLY A 165 -5.02 -10.61 -12.31
N PRO A 166 -4.57 -11.06 -13.48
CA PRO A 166 -3.32 -10.67 -14.16
C PRO A 166 -3.25 -9.16 -14.44
N GLY A 167 -2.04 -8.64 -14.66
CA GLY A 167 -1.84 -7.26 -15.07
C GLY A 167 -2.43 -6.96 -16.46
N GLY A 168 -2.97 -5.76 -16.63
CA GLY A 168 -3.57 -5.30 -17.87
C GLY A 168 -2.66 -4.34 -18.65
N ASN A 169 -3.28 -3.38 -19.36
CA ASN A 169 -2.62 -2.32 -20.12
C ASN A 169 -1.65 -2.82 -21.21
N TYR A 170 -1.97 -3.96 -21.81
CA TYR A 170 -1.36 -4.37 -23.08
C TYR A 170 -1.79 -3.40 -24.21
N PRO A 171 -1.07 -3.33 -25.34
CA PRO A 171 -1.39 -2.43 -26.46
C PRO A 171 -2.63 -2.92 -27.25
N THR A 172 -3.76 -2.99 -26.58
CA THR A 172 -5.08 -3.40 -27.08
C THR A 172 -6.18 -2.72 -26.26
N ARG A 173 -7.45 -2.92 -26.62
CA ARG A 173 -8.59 -2.41 -25.87
C ARG A 173 -8.70 -3.09 -24.51
N PRO A 174 -9.15 -2.39 -23.46
CA PRO A 174 -9.26 -2.97 -22.13
C PRO A 174 -10.30 -4.09 -22.03
N TYR A 175 -11.27 -4.13 -22.94
CA TYR A 175 -12.29 -5.17 -23.02
C TYR A 175 -12.80 -5.32 -24.46
N LYS A 176 -13.51 -6.42 -24.73
CA LYS A 176 -14.17 -6.63 -26.03
C LYS A 176 -15.54 -5.97 -25.99
N ARG A 177 -15.80 -5.05 -26.94
CA ARG A 177 -17.13 -4.47 -27.13
C ARG A 177 -18.12 -5.55 -27.59
N GLY A 178 -19.32 -5.53 -27.04
CA GLY A 178 -20.42 -6.39 -27.49
C GLY A 178 -21.58 -6.41 -26.50
N THR A 179 -22.59 -7.25 -26.77
CA THR A 179 -23.67 -7.52 -25.83
C THR A 179 -23.08 -8.00 -24.51
N THR A 180 -23.52 -7.42 -23.41
CA THR A 180 -23.03 -7.74 -22.07
C THR A 180 -23.02 -9.24 -21.80
N CYS A 181 -21.91 -9.76 -21.27
CA CYS A 181 -21.70 -11.17 -20.94
C CYS A 181 -21.82 -12.17 -22.12
N SER A 182 -21.86 -11.72 -23.37
CA SER A 182 -22.00 -12.65 -24.52
C SER A 182 -20.72 -13.40 -24.90
N ASP A 183 -19.61 -13.16 -24.19
CA ASP A 183 -18.30 -13.80 -24.39
C ASP A 183 -17.62 -14.02 -23.03
N CYS A 184 -18.41 -14.47 -22.04
CA CYS A 184 -17.87 -14.97 -20.78
C CYS A 184 -17.20 -16.34 -20.98
N PRO A 185 -16.21 -16.70 -20.13
CA PRO A 185 -15.66 -18.06 -20.11
C PRO A 185 -16.74 -19.14 -19.94
N GLU A 186 -16.43 -20.37 -20.36
CA GLU A 186 -17.31 -21.52 -20.12
C GLU A 186 -17.64 -21.66 -18.63
N ASP A 187 -18.88 -22.03 -18.32
CA ASP A 187 -19.45 -22.15 -16.96
C ASP A 187 -19.58 -20.86 -16.12
N ASP A 188 -19.15 -19.70 -16.65
CA ASP A 188 -19.41 -18.43 -15.99
C ASP A 188 -20.89 -18.02 -16.12
N ARG A 189 -21.42 -17.38 -15.07
CA ARG A 189 -22.74 -16.76 -15.09
C ARG A 189 -22.61 -15.25 -15.26
N CYS A 190 -23.66 -14.60 -15.76
CA CYS A 190 -23.71 -13.15 -15.81
C CYS A 190 -24.41 -12.61 -14.56
N LEU A 191 -23.74 -11.72 -13.83
CA LEU A 191 -24.34 -10.97 -12.71
C LEU A 191 -23.91 -9.51 -12.81
N ASN A 192 -24.89 -8.59 -12.84
CA ASN A 192 -24.64 -7.15 -12.90
C ASN A 192 -23.64 -6.77 -14.00
N ASN A 193 -23.82 -7.32 -15.20
CA ASN A 193 -22.98 -7.09 -16.37
C ASN A 193 -21.54 -7.63 -16.29
N LEU A 194 -21.27 -8.54 -15.34
CA LEU A 194 -19.95 -9.13 -15.13
C LEU A 194 -20.04 -10.66 -15.22
N CYS A 195 -19.01 -11.27 -15.80
CA CYS A 195 -18.82 -12.72 -15.80
C CYS A 195 -18.35 -13.16 -14.41
N ILE A 196 -19.16 -13.96 -13.72
CA ILE A 196 -18.89 -14.48 -12.37
C ILE A 196 -18.62 -15.98 -12.41
N ASN A 197 -17.68 -16.42 -11.58
CA ASN A 197 -17.30 -17.81 -11.43
C ASN A 197 -16.94 -18.09 -9.96
N PRO A 198 -17.67 -18.96 -9.24
CA PRO A 198 -17.42 -19.21 -7.83
C PRO A 198 -15.99 -19.66 -7.50
N GLN A 199 -15.32 -20.40 -8.39
CA GLN A 199 -13.96 -20.88 -8.16
C GLN A 199 -12.93 -19.76 -8.31
N ARG A 200 -13.05 -18.98 -9.39
CA ARG A 200 -12.17 -17.82 -9.64
C ARG A 200 -12.39 -16.71 -8.62
N ASP A 201 -13.65 -16.42 -8.29
CA ASP A 201 -14.05 -15.26 -7.50
C ASP A 201 -13.92 -15.52 -5.99
N ALA A 202 -13.68 -16.78 -5.60
CA ALA A 202 -13.38 -17.14 -4.22
C ALA A 202 -12.23 -16.28 -3.67
N VAL A 203 -12.49 -15.60 -2.56
CA VAL A 203 -11.44 -14.95 -1.77
C VAL A 203 -10.83 -16.03 -0.90
N SER A 204 -9.60 -16.42 -1.20
CA SER A 204 -8.85 -17.31 -0.31
C SER A 204 -8.67 -16.58 1.03
N ARG A 205 -9.29 -17.07 2.11
CA ARG A 205 -8.99 -16.63 3.48
C ARG A 205 -7.57 -17.10 3.82
N TYR A 206 -6.56 -16.43 3.29
CA TYR A 206 -5.18 -16.82 3.52
C TYR A 206 -4.61 -16.05 4.72
N TYR A 207 -4.98 -16.47 5.93
CA TYR A 207 -4.32 -16.05 7.17
C TYR A 207 -3.06 -16.87 7.50
N SER A 208 -2.53 -17.66 6.56
CA SER A 208 -1.43 -18.61 6.87
C SER A 208 -0.38 -18.84 5.76
N VAL A 209 -0.07 -17.86 4.88
CA VAL A 209 1.18 -17.93 4.09
C VAL A 209 2.19 -17.05 4.82
N ASP A 210 3.08 -17.70 5.57
CA ASP A 210 4.41 -17.16 5.83
C ASP A 210 5.10 -17.00 4.47
N TYR A 211 5.14 -15.77 3.96
CA TYR A 211 6.10 -15.45 2.91
C TYR A 211 7.47 -15.38 3.58
N PRO A 212 8.53 -15.87 2.93
CA PRO A 212 9.88 -15.67 3.41
C PRO A 212 10.10 -14.16 3.59
N GLU A 213 10.70 -13.78 4.72
CA GLU A 213 11.09 -12.41 5.02
C GLU A 213 11.98 -11.86 3.90
N TRP A 214 11.39 -11.33 2.84
CA TRP A 214 12.14 -10.55 1.86
C TRP A 214 12.62 -9.29 2.56
N PRO A 215 13.89 -8.90 2.32
CA PRO A 215 14.63 -8.09 3.24
C PRO A 215 13.95 -6.73 3.39
N ILE A 216 13.49 -6.48 4.61
CA ILE A 216 13.30 -5.13 5.11
C ILE A 216 14.58 -4.38 4.75
N TYR A 217 14.49 -3.34 3.91
CA TYR A 217 15.56 -2.37 3.78
C TYR A 217 15.97 -1.98 5.20
N LEU A 218 17.18 -2.41 5.58
CA LEU A 218 17.71 -2.41 6.93
C LEU A 218 17.16 -1.22 7.72
N ARG A 219 16.40 -1.54 8.76
CA ARG A 219 16.31 -0.69 9.95
C ARG A 219 17.72 -0.15 10.17
N ASN A 220 17.86 1.15 10.02
CA ASN A 220 19.15 1.82 10.00
C ASN A 220 20.01 1.28 11.16
N ARG A 221 21.11 0.55 10.88
CA ARG A 221 21.92 -0.08 11.94
C ARG A 221 22.42 0.94 12.97
N TYR A 222 22.48 2.21 12.59
CA TYR A 222 22.78 3.32 13.49
C TYR A 222 21.76 3.51 14.61
N THR A 223 20.45 3.26 14.42
CA THR A 223 19.45 3.49 15.50
C THR A 223 19.49 2.39 16.57
N SER A 224 19.66 1.12 16.18
CA SER A 224 19.87 0.04 17.16
C SER A 224 21.23 0.11 17.85
N LEU A 225 22.30 0.46 17.12
CA LEU A 225 23.63 0.66 17.72
C LEU A 225 23.61 1.86 18.68
N PHE A 226 22.93 2.95 18.34
CA PHE A 226 22.81 4.13 19.19
C PHE A 226 22.08 3.83 20.51
N LEU A 227 21.02 3.01 20.48
CA LEU A 227 20.31 2.59 21.69
C LEU A 227 21.18 1.69 22.57
N ILE A 228 21.89 0.71 21.99
CA ILE A 228 22.78 -0.19 22.73
C ILE A 228 23.95 0.59 23.35
N VAL A 229 24.60 1.47 22.57
CA VAL A 229 25.72 2.29 23.05
C VAL A 229 25.28 3.24 24.16
N LYS A 230 24.10 3.87 24.03
CA LYS A 230 23.54 4.72 25.11
C LYS A 230 23.30 3.94 26.40
N SER A 231 22.71 2.74 26.30
CA SER A 231 22.47 1.89 27.48
C SER A 231 23.77 1.47 28.15
N VAL A 232 24.80 1.10 27.39
CA VAL A 232 26.12 0.74 27.94
C VAL A 232 26.80 1.94 28.59
N LEU A 233 26.76 3.13 27.97
CA LEU A 233 27.35 4.35 28.54
C LEU A 233 26.68 4.77 29.85
N LEU A 234 25.34 4.65 29.94
CA LEU A 234 24.60 4.90 31.19
C LEU A 234 24.96 3.91 32.30
N ILE A 235 25.12 2.63 31.99
CA ILE A 235 25.52 1.62 32.97
C ILE A 235 26.96 1.89 33.45
N LEU A 236 27.87 2.20 32.54
CA LEU A 236 29.25 2.55 32.88
C LEU A 236 29.32 3.81 33.73
N SER A 237 28.54 4.84 33.45
CA SER A 237 28.52 6.06 34.27
C SER A 237 28.07 5.75 35.71
N VAL A 238 27.03 4.93 35.89
CA VAL A 238 26.56 4.52 37.23
C VAL A 238 27.63 3.72 37.97
N ILE A 239 28.28 2.75 37.30
CA ILE A 239 29.35 1.95 37.91
C ILE A 239 30.52 2.86 38.33
N ILE A 240 30.93 3.80 37.49
CA ILE A 240 32.00 4.75 37.81
C ILE A 240 31.61 5.60 39.01
N THR A 241 30.38 6.12 39.08
CA THR A 241 29.91 6.89 40.23
C THR A 241 29.95 6.06 41.52
N ILE A 242 29.54 4.79 41.47
CA ILE A 242 29.60 3.87 42.61
C ILE A 242 31.05 3.63 43.04
N LEU A 243 31.96 3.35 42.10
CA LEU A 243 33.37 3.10 42.37
C LEU A 243 34.09 4.34 42.94
N VAL A 244 33.80 5.53 42.39
CA VAL A 244 34.34 6.80 42.89
C VAL A 244 33.85 7.07 44.30
N LYS A 245 32.55 6.87 44.58
CA LYS A 245 31.98 7.03 45.92
C LYS A 245 32.56 6.01 46.92
N HIS A 246 32.84 4.79 46.48
CA HIS A 246 33.46 3.77 47.33
C HIS A 246 34.92 4.08 47.64
N LYS A 247 35.68 4.56 46.65
CA LYS A 247 37.11 4.90 46.80
C LYS A 247 37.34 6.24 47.51
N TYR A 248 36.40 7.17 47.39
CA TYR A 248 36.47 8.51 47.99
C TYR A 248 35.15 8.83 48.72
N PRO A 249 34.93 8.25 49.91
CA PRO A 249 33.65 8.38 50.64
C PRO A 249 33.31 9.80 51.10
N ASN A 250 34.30 10.69 51.15
CA ASN A 250 34.13 12.11 51.51
C ASN A 250 34.07 13.04 50.27
N LEU A 251 34.09 12.49 49.06
CA LEU A 251 33.97 13.27 47.83
C LEU A 251 32.50 13.69 47.67
N VAL A 252 32.20 14.94 48.02
CA VAL A 252 30.91 15.56 47.70
C VAL A 252 30.94 15.90 46.22
N LEU A 253 30.21 15.14 45.40
CA LEU A 253 29.88 15.57 44.04
C LEU A 253 29.01 16.82 44.21
N VAL A 254 29.59 17.99 43.96
CA VAL A 254 28.83 19.25 43.98
C VAL A 254 28.00 19.25 42.70
N ASP A 255 26.69 19.15 42.88
CA ASP A 255 25.68 19.13 41.80
C ASP A 255 25.75 20.36 40.88
#